data_AF-A0A9D4I7H7-F1
#
_entry.id   AF-A0A9D4I7H7-F1
#
_cell.length_a   1.000
_cell.length_b   1.000
_cell.length_c   1.000
_cell.angle_alpha   90.00
_cell.angle_beta   90.00
_cell.angle_gamma   90.00
#
_symmetry.space_group_name_H-M   'P 1'
#
loop_
_entity.id
_entity.type
_entity.pdbx_description
1 polymer ?
#
loop_
_entity_poly.entity_id
_entity_poly.type
_entity_poly.pdbx_seq_one_letter_code
_entity_poly.pdbx_strand_id
1 'polypeptide(L)' 'MNVPFFRLNSLLSEDVPMDCVVEQTINRMVKETKAYIGQNIADIKTVAKLLTKK' A
#
# COMPACT_ATOMS: atom_id res chain seq x y z
N MET A 1 15.81 -18.33 -12.07
CA MET A 1 15.05 -18.15 -10.82
C MET A 1 13.80 -17.36 -11.15
N ASN A 2 12.61 -17.90 -10.86
CA ASN A 2 11.35 -17.24 -11.15
C ASN A 2 10.93 -16.46 -9.89
N VAL A 3 11.24 -15.17 -9.82
CA VAL A 3 10.91 -14.33 -8.66
C VAL A 3 9.47 -13.83 -8.83
N PRO A 4 8.54 -14.15 -7.91
CA PRO A 4 7.17 -13.67 -8.00
C PRO A 4 7.11 -12.14 -7.91
N PHE A 5 6.39 -11.51 -8.84
CA PHE A 5 6.20 -10.07 -8.90
C PHE A 5 4.97 -9.65 -8.08
N PHE A 6 5.13 -8.64 -7.23
CA PHE A 6 4.06 -8.04 -6.44
C PHE A 6 4.05 -6.52 -6.66
N ARG A 7 2.89 -5.97 -7.01
CA ARG A 7 2.68 -4.52 -7.11
C ARG A 7 1.72 -4.08 -6.02
N LEU A 8 2.27 -3.57 -4.92
CA LEU A 8 1.49 -3.02 -3.82
C LEU A 8 1.43 -1.49 -3.97
N ASN A 9 0.26 -0.97 -4.33
CA ASN A 9 0.04 0.47 -4.48
C ASN A 9 -1.44 0.81 -4.25
N SER A 10 -1.72 1.81 -3.41
CA SER A 10 -3.07 2.35 -3.25
C SER A 10 -3.41 3.30 -4.40
N LEU A 11 -4.64 3.21 -4.91
CA LEU A 11 -5.18 4.23 -5.80
C LEU A 11 -5.72 5.36 -4.93
N LEU A 12 -5.09 6.52 -5.04
CA LEU A 12 -5.55 7.71 -4.34
C LEU A 12 -6.73 8.34 -5.09
N SER A 13 -7.62 9.00 -4.35
CA SER A 13 -8.80 9.65 -4.95
C SER A 13 -8.50 10.98 -5.66
N GLU A 14 -7.33 11.56 -5.42
CA GLU A 14 -6.88 12.82 -6.03
C GLU A 14 -5.36 12.84 -6.16
N ASP A 15 -4.86 13.71 -7.04
CA ASP A 15 -3.44 13.96 -7.18
C ASP A 15 -2.89 14.65 -5.93
N VAL A 16 -1.84 14.08 -5.35
CA VAL A 16 -1.16 14.67 -4.19
C VAL A 16 0.24 15.09 -4.60
N PRO A 17 0.58 16.40 -4.51
CA PRO A 17 1.91 16.87 -4.85
C PRO A 17 2.93 16.39 -3.82
N MET A 18 4.18 16.26 -4.27
CA MET A 18 5.27 15.70 -3.46
C MET A 18 5.60 16.53 -2.21
N ASP A 19 5.39 17.85 -2.27
CA ASP A 19 5.62 18.82 -1.22
C ASP A 19 4.37 19.10 -0.36
N CYS A 20 3.33 18.27 -0.45
CA CYS A 20 2.11 18.43 0.33
C CYS A 20 2.36 18.36 1.85
N VAL A 21 2.09 19.46 2.55
CA VAL A 21 2.16 19.56 4.02
C VAL A 21 0.78 19.67 4.69
N VAL A 22 -0.30 19.60 3.91
CA VAL A 22 -1.67 19.74 4.40
C VAL A 22 -2.08 18.46 5.13
N GLU A 23 -2.26 18.57 6.46
CA GLU A 23 -2.53 17.42 7.33
C GLU A 23 -3.79 16.63 6.91
N GLN A 24 -4.85 17.32 6.50
CA GLN A 24 -6.09 16.68 6.05
C GLN A 24 -5.86 15.77 4.84
N THR A 25 -5.05 16.23 3.88
CA THR A 25 -4.68 15.46 2.68
C THR A 25 -3.87 14.23 3.06
N ILE A 26 -2.88 14.38 3.95
CA ILE A 26 -2.06 13.26 4.45
C ILE A 26 -2.95 12.23 5.18
N ASN A 27 -3.84 12.69 6.05
CA ASN A 27 -4.76 11.82 6.79
C ASN A 27 -5.70 11.05 5.84
N ARG A 28 -6.17 11.70 4.77
CA ARG A 28 -6.97 11.04 3.72
C ARG A 28 -6.15 9.97 2.99
N MET A 29 -4.93 10.26 2.55
CA MET A 29 -4.04 9.27 1.91
C MET A 29 -3.81 8.05 2.79
N VAL A 30 -3.55 8.27 4.09
CA VAL A 30 -3.35 7.19 5.07
C VAL A 30 -4.62 6.35 5.20
N LYS A 31 -5.80 6.98 5.25
CA LYS A 31 -7.08 6.27 5.31
C LYS A 31 -7.33 5.41 4.07
N GLU A 32 -7.11 5.95 2.88
CA GLU A 32 -7.26 5.24 1.61
C GLU A 32 -6.28 4.06 1.51
N THR A 33 -5.04 4.26 1.94
CA THR A 33 -4.02 3.21 1.98
C THR A 33 -4.39 2.10 2.96
N LYS A 34 -4.96 2.43 4.13
CA LYS A 34 -5.48 1.42 5.07
C LYS A 34 -6.64 0.61 4.47
N ALA A 35 -7.53 1.24 3.72
CA ALA A 35 -8.61 0.55 3.02
C ALA A 35 -8.05 -0.41 1.95
N TYR A 36 -7.07 0.03 1.18
CA TYR A 36 -6.34 -0.81 0.21
C TYR A 36 -5.69 -2.03 0.88
N ILE A 37 -5.00 -1.83 2.02
CA ILE A 37 -4.41 -2.93 2.80
C ILE A 37 -5.47 -3.93 3.23
N GLY A 38 -6.63 -3.46 3.71
CA GLY A 38 -7.74 -4.33 4.09
C GLY A 38 -8.24 -5.19 2.93
N GLN A 39 -8.39 -4.60 1.74
CA GLN A 39 -8.84 -5.30 0.52
C GLN A 39 -7.79 -6.29 0.00
N ASN A 40 -6.50 -6.00 0.17
CA ASN A 40 -5.38 -6.78 -0.39
C ASN A 40 -4.59 -7.56 0.68
N ILE A 41 -5.21 -7.81 1.85
CA ILE A 41 -4.51 -8.40 3.00
C ILE A 41 -3.96 -9.81 2.72
N ALA A 42 -4.59 -10.56 1.82
CA ALA A 42 -4.15 -11.90 1.43
C ALA A 42 -2.81 -11.85 0.67
N ASP A 43 -2.65 -10.93 -0.27
CA ASP A 43 -1.42 -10.75 -1.03
C ASP A 43 -0.29 -10.24 -0.14
N ILE A 44 -0.59 -9.26 0.72
CA ILE A 44 0.36 -8.74 1.70
C ILE A 44 0.84 -9.86 2.64
N LYS A 45 -0.07 -10.72 3.13
CA LYS A 45 0.31 -11.89 3.95
C LYS A 45 1.15 -12.91 3.17
N THR A 46 0.89 -13.07 1.87
CA THR A 46 1.69 -13.96 1.01
C THR A 46 3.12 -13.46 0.89
N VAL A 47 3.31 -12.16 0.62
CA VAL A 47 4.62 -11.51 0.61
C VAL A 47 5.32 -11.67 1.96
N ALA A 48 4.63 -11.39 3.06
CA ALA A 48 5.20 -11.53 4.41
C ALA A 48 5.68 -12.95 4.71
N LYS A 49 4.92 -13.99 4.31
CA LYS A 49 5.32 -15.40 4.45
C LYS A 49 6.56 -15.74 3.63
N LEU A 50 6.66 -15.20 2.40
CA LEU A 50 7.83 -15.43 1.55
C LEU A 50 9.10 -14.79 2.14
N LEU A 51 8.97 -13.59 2.71
CA LEU A 51 10.09 -12.85 3.32
C LEU A 51 10.54 -13.44 4.67
N THR A 52 9.64 -14.09 5.39
CA THR A 52 9.92 -14.66 6.73
C THR A 52 10.16 -16.17 6.72
N LYS A 53 10.07 -16.82 5.56
CA LYS A 53 10.47 -18.22 5.37
C LYS A 53 11.97 -18.34 5.65
N LYS A 54 12.32 -18.90 6.81
CA LYS A 54 13.66 -19.37 7.15
C LYS A 54 13.91 -20.75 6.55
#